data_AF-A0A849NKS0-F1
#
_entry.id   AF-A0A849NKS0-F1
#
_cell.length_a   1.000
_cell.length_b   1.000
_cell.length_c   1.000
_cell.angle_alpha   90.00
_cell.angle_beta   90.00
_cell.angle_gamma   90.00
#
_symmetry.space_group_name_H-M   'P 1'
#
loop_
_entity.id
_entity.type
_entity.pdbx_description
1 polymer ?
#
loop_
_entity_poly.entity_id
_entity_poly.type
_entity_poly.pdbx_seq_one_letter_code
_entity_poly.pdbx_strand_id
1 'polypeptide(L)'
;MNKINKCVRCFVSIALLLLLFACEKYDVQTISYKEFEPFIKAPTPTENDKQIFNLDAEGISKTVVTDNGDTLSGFATNNKKFFTLVVDLILKKYVEELKKQSPTEAINNLAIFSHQVYQNYFGKGFYRWGGDIFDLDHPQKRGSSYNKLYGLDCSGFVNMPYELAVHYGILDSLAESSVFSSKGFKEFSLKTGLEDGGGRNKTSNHYRIDTYDIFRLGRLVTTIEAGTFPSDEQMKMLQPGDLVGRSGHVGMIVKINNELYYLESGGRVLPNNGYKPADAKNALAIFAARRPVYIRRSLPDRN
;
A
#
# COMPACT_ATOMS: atom_id res chain seq x y z
N MET A 1 -35.70 44.36 28.11
CA MET A 1 -34.54 44.55 27.21
C MET A 1 -33.43 43.49 27.32
N ASN A 2 -33.60 42.33 27.97
CA ASN A 2 -32.48 41.37 28.23
C ASN A 2 -32.50 40.02 27.47
N LYS A 3 -33.55 39.71 26.68
CA LYS A 3 -33.62 38.42 25.96
C LYS A 3 -33.00 38.46 24.56
N ILE A 4 -33.08 39.60 23.87
CA ILE A 4 -32.56 39.74 22.49
C ILE A 4 -31.02 39.66 22.47
N ASN A 5 -30.33 40.25 23.46
CA ASN A 5 -28.87 40.23 23.55
C ASN A 5 -28.27 38.83 23.85
N LYS A 6 -29.04 37.90 24.44
CA LYS A 6 -28.57 36.52 24.68
C LYS A 6 -28.64 35.65 23.42
N CYS A 7 -29.70 35.79 22.61
CA CYS A 7 -29.81 35.06 21.34
C CYS A 7 -28.73 35.48 20.33
N VAL A 8 -28.48 36.77 20.17
CA VAL A 8 -27.46 37.27 19.21
C VAL A 8 -26.06 36.78 19.61
N ARG A 9 -25.71 36.79 20.89
CA ARG A 9 -24.42 36.24 21.37
C ARG A 9 -24.30 34.74 21.13
N CYS A 10 -25.34 33.94 21.35
CA CYS A 10 -25.32 32.50 21.05
C CYS A 10 -25.14 32.21 19.55
N PHE A 11 -25.82 32.94 18.67
CA PHE A 11 -25.70 32.75 17.23
C PHE A 11 -24.30 33.12 16.72
N VAL A 12 -23.71 34.20 17.23
CA VAL A 12 -22.33 34.60 16.87
C VAL A 12 -21.31 33.57 17.38
N SER A 13 -21.48 33.03 18.58
CA SER A 13 -20.61 31.97 19.11
C SER A 13 -20.70 30.67 18.32
N ILE A 14 -21.90 30.25 17.89
CA ILE A 14 -22.10 29.06 17.05
C ILE A 14 -21.54 29.28 15.65
N ALA A 15 -21.70 30.47 15.07
CA ALA A 15 -21.12 30.82 13.77
C ALA A 15 -19.58 30.87 13.81
N LEU A 16 -18.98 31.40 14.90
CA LEU A 16 -17.53 31.35 15.10
C LEU A 16 -17.01 29.92 15.32
N LEU A 17 -17.73 29.08 16.07
CA LEU A 17 -17.41 27.66 16.20
C LEU A 17 -17.51 26.94 14.85
N LEU A 18 -18.55 27.22 14.05
CA LEU A 18 -18.71 26.64 12.70
C LEU A 18 -17.64 27.13 11.70
N LEU A 19 -17.09 28.34 11.88
CA LEU A 19 -15.94 28.84 11.11
C LEU A 19 -14.61 28.23 11.57
N LEU A 20 -14.46 27.95 12.87
CA LEU A 20 -13.30 27.22 13.41
C LEU A 20 -13.33 25.73 13.05
N PHE A 21 -14.52 25.17 12.78
CA PHE A 21 -14.74 23.83 12.25
C PHE A 21 -15.13 23.83 10.77
N ALA A 22 -14.90 24.94 10.05
CA ALA A 22 -14.94 24.94 8.59
C ALA A 22 -13.78 24.04 8.15
N CYS A 23 -14.10 22.76 8.03
CA CYS A 23 -13.23 21.68 7.64
C CYS A 23 -12.53 22.13 6.36
N GLU A 24 -11.25 22.51 6.44
CA GLU A 24 -10.43 22.67 5.26
C GLU A 24 -10.54 21.37 4.48
N LYS A 25 -11.23 21.42 3.34
CA LYS A 25 -11.16 20.33 2.38
C LYS A 25 -9.73 20.36 1.87
N TYR A 26 -8.88 19.50 2.43
CA TYR A 26 -7.58 19.20 1.86
C TYR A 26 -7.83 18.61 0.48
N ASP A 27 -7.72 19.44 -0.56
CA ASP A 27 -7.74 18.98 -1.93
C ASP A 27 -6.35 18.42 -2.24
N VAL A 28 -6.28 17.13 -2.51
CA VAL A 28 -5.01 16.46 -2.76
C VAL A 28 -4.76 16.49 -4.26
N GLN A 29 -3.71 17.19 -4.67
CA GLN A 29 -3.28 17.16 -6.05
C GLN A 29 -2.96 15.71 -6.45
N THR A 30 -3.50 15.28 -7.59
CA THR A 30 -3.27 13.94 -8.13
C THR A 30 -2.80 14.00 -9.57
N ILE A 31 -2.15 12.95 -10.03
CA ILE A 31 -1.79 12.75 -11.44
C ILE A 31 -2.49 11.52 -11.99
N SER A 32 -3.07 11.62 -13.17
CA SER A 32 -3.63 10.50 -13.91
C SER A 32 -2.54 9.68 -14.60
N TYR A 33 -2.72 8.36 -14.67
CA TYR A 33 -1.89 7.48 -15.50
C TYR A 33 -1.92 7.80 -17.01
N LYS A 34 -2.78 8.73 -17.44
CA LYS A 34 -2.82 9.25 -18.83
C LYS A 34 -1.92 10.47 -19.04
N GLU A 35 -1.39 11.07 -17.97
CA GLU A 35 -0.61 12.31 -18.01
C GLU A 35 0.90 12.05 -18.06
N PHE A 36 1.31 10.78 -18.02
CA PHE A 36 2.71 10.36 -18.17
C PHE A 36 2.77 8.99 -18.83
N GLU A 37 3.92 8.66 -19.40
CA GLU A 37 4.17 7.35 -20.00
C GLU A 37 4.88 6.45 -18.98
N PRO A 38 4.20 5.44 -18.40
CA PRO A 38 4.85 4.52 -17.48
C PRO A 38 5.86 3.63 -18.21
N PHE A 39 6.95 3.26 -17.53
CA PHE A 39 7.95 2.34 -18.08
C PHE A 39 7.35 0.99 -18.52
N ILE A 40 6.43 0.45 -17.70
CA ILE A 40 5.63 -0.73 -18.03
C ILE A 40 4.18 -0.31 -18.16
N LYS A 41 3.60 -0.43 -19.36
CA LYS A 41 2.19 -0.13 -19.59
C LYS A 41 1.31 -1.24 -19.04
N ALA A 42 0.48 -0.94 -18.04
CA ALA A 42 -0.54 -1.87 -17.59
C ALA A 42 -1.62 -2.05 -18.69
N PRO A 43 -2.02 -3.28 -19.03
CA PRO A 43 -3.04 -3.51 -20.04
C PRO A 43 -4.39 -3.00 -19.54
N THR A 44 -5.23 -2.61 -20.51
CA THR A 44 -6.66 -2.45 -20.26
C THR A 44 -7.32 -3.83 -20.33
N PRO A 45 -8.20 -4.20 -19.38
CA PRO A 45 -8.84 -5.51 -19.39
C PRO A 45 -9.73 -5.67 -20.63
N THR A 46 -9.60 -6.79 -21.32
CA THR A 46 -10.56 -7.19 -22.36
C THR A 46 -11.91 -7.58 -21.75
N GLU A 47 -12.95 -7.75 -22.57
CA GLU A 47 -14.23 -8.27 -22.06
C GLU A 47 -14.10 -9.69 -21.47
N ASN A 48 -13.26 -10.53 -22.06
CA ASN A 48 -12.95 -11.86 -21.53
C ASN A 48 -12.23 -11.76 -20.16
N ASP A 49 -11.29 -10.82 -20.03
CA ASP A 49 -10.61 -10.58 -18.75
C ASP A 49 -11.59 -10.15 -17.66
N LYS A 50 -12.54 -9.26 -17.96
CA LYS A 50 -13.56 -8.84 -17.00
C LYS A 50 -14.46 -10.00 -16.55
N GLN A 51 -14.73 -10.96 -17.44
CA GLN A 51 -15.47 -12.18 -17.09
C GLN A 51 -14.65 -13.11 -16.19
N ILE A 52 -13.37 -13.32 -16.51
CA ILE A 52 -12.48 -14.19 -15.73
C ILE A 52 -12.15 -13.58 -14.36
N PHE A 53 -11.85 -12.28 -14.34
CA PHE A 53 -11.42 -11.49 -13.19
C PHE A 53 -12.55 -10.54 -12.75
N ASN A 54 -13.74 -11.10 -12.54
CA ASN A 54 -14.88 -10.35 -12.05
C ASN A 54 -14.55 -9.72 -10.67
N LEU A 55 -14.62 -8.39 -10.60
CA LEU A 55 -14.39 -7.60 -9.38
C LEU A 55 -15.22 -8.09 -8.18
N ASP A 56 -16.45 -8.52 -8.46
CA ASP A 56 -17.43 -8.91 -7.44
C ASP A 56 -17.43 -10.42 -7.18
N ALA A 57 -16.47 -11.16 -7.77
CA ALA A 57 -16.32 -12.59 -7.52
C ALA A 57 -16.04 -12.84 -6.04
N GLU A 58 -16.77 -13.79 -5.46
CA GLU A 58 -16.59 -14.20 -4.08
C GLU A 58 -15.34 -15.09 -3.93
N GLY A 59 -14.61 -14.87 -2.83
CA GLY A 59 -13.41 -15.59 -2.45
C GLY A 59 -13.68 -17.05 -2.13
N ILE A 60 -12.60 -17.83 -2.05
CA ILE A 60 -12.70 -19.27 -1.80
C ILE A 60 -12.81 -19.50 -0.29
N SER A 61 -13.90 -20.12 0.16
CA SER A 61 -14.02 -20.55 1.56
C SER A 61 -12.95 -21.60 1.86
N LYS A 62 -12.10 -21.34 2.86
CA LYS A 62 -10.94 -22.15 3.20
C LYS A 62 -10.79 -22.24 4.71
N THR A 63 -10.38 -23.41 5.17
CA THR A 63 -9.95 -23.67 6.54
C THR A 63 -8.50 -24.12 6.51
N VAL A 64 -7.67 -23.54 7.37
CA VAL A 64 -6.26 -23.92 7.55
C VAL A 64 -5.99 -24.24 9.02
N VAL A 65 -5.03 -25.13 9.27
CA VAL A 65 -4.52 -25.42 10.62
C VAL A 65 -3.16 -24.72 10.73
N THR A 66 -2.99 -23.90 11.76
CA THR A 66 -1.73 -23.18 12.02
C THR A 66 -0.70 -24.07 12.71
N ASP A 67 0.55 -23.61 12.77
CA ASP A 67 1.65 -24.33 13.44
C ASP A 67 1.37 -24.63 14.93
N ASN A 68 0.54 -23.81 15.58
CA ASN A 68 0.14 -23.99 16.98
C ASN A 68 -1.08 -24.93 17.14
N GLY A 69 -1.58 -25.52 16.06
CA GLY A 69 -2.75 -26.40 16.06
C GLY A 69 -4.11 -25.69 15.95
N ASP A 70 -4.13 -24.36 15.95
CA ASP A 70 -5.39 -23.60 15.82
C ASP A 70 -5.99 -23.76 14.42
N THR A 71 -7.31 -23.89 14.35
CA THR A 71 -8.06 -23.91 13.10
C THR A 71 -8.55 -22.51 12.73
N LEU A 72 -8.16 -22.03 11.55
CA LEU A 72 -8.58 -20.73 11.00
C LEU A 72 -9.44 -20.93 9.75
N SER A 73 -10.72 -20.59 9.84
CA SER A 73 -11.64 -20.55 8.69
C SER A 73 -11.88 -19.12 8.21
N GLY A 74 -12.19 -18.97 6.92
CA GLY A 74 -12.51 -17.70 6.29
C GLY A 74 -12.47 -17.77 4.76
N PHE A 75 -12.26 -16.63 4.10
CA PHE A 75 -12.16 -16.51 2.64
C PHE A 75 -10.72 -16.23 2.20
N ALA A 76 -10.26 -16.96 1.20
CA ALA A 76 -8.95 -16.77 0.56
C ALA A 76 -9.09 -16.09 -0.81
N THR A 77 -8.08 -15.31 -1.18
CA THR A 77 -7.90 -14.77 -2.53
C THR A 77 -7.43 -15.83 -3.51
N ASN A 78 -7.42 -15.44 -4.78
CA ASN A 78 -6.76 -16.15 -5.87
C ASN A 78 -5.92 -15.19 -6.72
N ASN A 79 -5.20 -14.26 -6.08
CA ASN A 79 -4.34 -13.30 -6.77
C ASN A 79 -3.22 -14.00 -7.54
N LYS A 80 -2.78 -15.19 -7.14
CA LYS A 80 -1.78 -15.98 -7.88
C LYS A 80 -2.26 -16.36 -9.28
N LYS A 81 -3.57 -16.58 -9.47
CA LYS A 81 -4.16 -16.77 -10.81
C LYS A 81 -4.06 -15.48 -11.64
N PHE A 82 -4.35 -14.32 -11.04
CA PHE A 82 -4.20 -13.03 -11.71
C PHE A 82 -2.73 -12.73 -12.05
N PHE A 83 -1.81 -13.05 -11.13
CA PHE A 83 -0.38 -12.96 -11.35
C PHE A 83 0.03 -13.75 -12.59
N THR A 84 -0.29 -15.05 -12.62
CA THR A 84 0.14 -15.98 -13.67
C THR A 84 -0.44 -15.63 -15.04
N LEU A 85 -1.71 -15.21 -15.10
CA LEU A 85 -2.42 -15.00 -16.36
C LEU A 85 -2.32 -13.58 -16.91
N VAL A 86 -1.95 -12.60 -16.09
CA VAL A 86 -1.90 -11.19 -16.51
C VAL A 86 -0.52 -10.59 -16.19
N VAL A 87 -0.19 -10.45 -14.91
CA VAL A 87 1.01 -9.72 -14.46
C VAL A 87 2.30 -10.32 -15.04
N ASP A 88 2.46 -11.64 -14.91
CA ASP A 88 3.68 -12.34 -15.30
C ASP A 88 3.94 -12.27 -16.81
N LEU A 89 2.89 -12.39 -17.61
CA LEU A 89 2.98 -12.29 -19.08
C LEU A 89 3.45 -10.93 -19.56
N ILE A 90 3.17 -9.87 -18.80
CA ILE A 90 3.61 -8.51 -19.11
C ILE A 90 5.05 -8.33 -18.63
N LEU A 91 5.31 -8.61 -17.35
CA LEU A 91 6.59 -8.31 -16.71
C LEU A 91 7.75 -9.07 -17.32
N LYS A 92 7.55 -10.32 -17.78
CA LYS A 92 8.57 -11.11 -18.50
C LYS A 92 9.21 -10.39 -19.68
N LYS A 93 8.49 -9.45 -20.31
CA LYS A 93 8.98 -8.65 -21.45
C LYS A 93 9.93 -7.52 -21.04
N TYR A 94 10.00 -7.21 -19.75
CA TYR A 94 10.76 -6.08 -19.20
C TYR A 94 11.80 -6.51 -18.15
N VAL A 95 11.89 -7.81 -17.80
CA VAL A 95 12.76 -8.29 -16.72
C VAL A 95 14.22 -7.89 -16.95
N GLU A 96 14.72 -8.05 -18.17
CA GLU A 96 16.13 -7.78 -18.48
C GLU A 96 16.46 -6.29 -18.46
N GLU A 97 15.51 -5.43 -18.83
CA GLU A 97 15.64 -3.98 -18.69
C GLU A 97 15.56 -3.55 -17.22
N LEU A 98 14.65 -4.14 -16.44
CA LEU A 98 14.51 -3.86 -15.00
C LEU A 98 15.77 -4.24 -14.22
N LYS A 99 16.42 -5.37 -14.55
CA LYS A 99 17.69 -5.78 -13.93
C LYS A 99 18.85 -4.82 -14.17
N LYS A 100 18.78 -4.00 -15.22
CA LYS A 100 19.81 -2.99 -15.54
C LYS A 100 19.58 -1.67 -14.81
N GLN A 101 18.41 -1.47 -14.21
CA GLN A 101 18.07 -0.27 -13.45
C GLN A 101 18.66 -0.34 -12.04
N SER A 102 18.80 0.83 -11.40
CA SER A 102 19.05 0.83 -9.96
C SER A 102 17.87 0.19 -9.20
N PRO A 103 18.10 -0.40 -8.01
CA PRO A 103 17.03 -0.96 -7.19
C PRO A 103 15.85 -0.01 -6.99
N THR A 104 16.14 1.28 -6.76
CA THR A 104 15.14 2.34 -6.56
C THR A 104 14.29 2.60 -7.81
N GLU A 105 14.89 2.58 -9.00
CA GLU A 105 14.16 2.75 -10.26
C GLU A 105 13.30 1.52 -10.60
N ALA A 106 13.84 0.32 -10.41
CA ALA A 106 13.10 -0.91 -10.66
C ALA A 106 11.86 -1.02 -9.75
N ILE A 107 12.04 -0.76 -8.44
CA ILE A 107 10.92 -0.75 -7.48
C ILE A 107 9.91 0.36 -7.82
N ASN A 108 10.36 1.54 -8.23
CA ASN A 108 9.46 2.60 -8.68
C ASN A 108 8.56 2.15 -9.84
N ASN A 109 9.17 1.55 -10.86
CA ASN A 109 8.46 1.09 -12.05
C ASN A 109 7.49 -0.06 -11.74
N LEU A 110 7.91 -1.00 -10.89
CA LEU A 110 7.05 -2.09 -10.42
C LEU A 110 5.90 -1.59 -9.54
N ALA A 111 6.09 -0.56 -8.72
CA ALA A 111 5.04 0.04 -7.91
C ALA A 111 3.97 0.74 -8.74
N ILE A 112 4.41 1.57 -9.70
CA ILE A 112 3.53 2.25 -10.65
C ILE A 112 2.71 1.22 -11.44
N PHE A 113 3.37 0.19 -11.99
CA PHE A 113 2.71 -0.89 -12.72
C PHE A 113 1.73 -1.66 -11.84
N SER A 114 2.15 -2.10 -10.64
CA SER A 114 1.31 -2.86 -9.69
C SER A 114 0.03 -2.11 -9.36
N HIS A 115 0.15 -0.82 -9.05
CA HIS A 115 -1.01 0.00 -8.73
C HIS A 115 -1.94 0.16 -9.94
N GLN A 116 -1.37 0.48 -11.12
CA GLN A 116 -2.16 0.70 -12.33
C GLN A 116 -2.89 -0.58 -12.79
N VAL A 117 -2.21 -1.74 -12.78
CA VAL A 117 -2.79 -3.01 -13.26
C VAL A 117 -3.93 -3.47 -12.35
N TYR A 118 -3.78 -3.31 -11.03
CA TYR A 118 -4.87 -3.60 -10.09
C TYR A 118 -6.02 -2.61 -10.23
N GLN A 119 -5.78 -1.33 -10.46
CA GLN A 119 -6.86 -0.37 -10.72
C GLN A 119 -7.63 -0.67 -12.00
N ASN A 120 -6.93 -1.09 -13.05
CA ASN A 120 -7.53 -1.42 -14.33
C ASN A 120 -8.50 -2.60 -14.21
N TYR A 121 -8.11 -3.66 -13.48
CA TYR A 121 -8.91 -4.88 -13.35
C TYR A 121 -9.92 -4.82 -12.20
N PHE A 122 -9.55 -4.21 -11.08
CA PHE A 122 -10.31 -4.26 -9.83
C PHE A 122 -10.79 -2.88 -9.36
N GLY A 123 -10.83 -1.91 -10.28
CA GLY A 123 -11.41 -0.60 -10.04
C GLY A 123 -10.55 0.31 -9.16
N LYS A 124 -11.01 1.56 -9.00
CA LYS A 124 -10.24 2.64 -8.37
C LYS A 124 -9.69 2.24 -6.99
N GLY A 125 -10.52 1.63 -6.14
CA GLY A 125 -10.07 1.00 -4.89
C GLY A 125 -10.06 -0.52 -5.04
N PHE A 126 -8.89 -1.10 -5.20
CA PHE A 126 -8.69 -2.55 -5.32
C PHE A 126 -8.46 -3.22 -3.95
N TYR A 127 -8.75 -2.49 -2.87
CA TYR A 127 -8.57 -2.95 -1.50
C TYR A 127 -9.35 -4.24 -1.21
N ARG A 128 -8.64 -5.24 -0.69
CA ARG A 128 -9.18 -6.50 -0.20
C ARG A 128 -8.38 -6.92 1.02
N TRP A 129 -9.04 -7.10 2.16
CA TRP A 129 -8.39 -7.47 3.42
C TRP A 129 -7.65 -8.81 3.29
N GLY A 130 -6.36 -8.87 3.65
CA GLY A 130 -5.53 -10.09 3.59
C GLY A 130 -5.19 -10.55 2.17
N GLY A 131 -5.19 -9.65 1.19
CA GLY A 131 -4.77 -9.97 -0.17
C GLY A 131 -3.31 -9.62 -0.40
N ASP A 132 -2.51 -10.58 -0.84
CA ASP A 132 -1.16 -10.40 -1.40
C ASP A 132 -1.08 -11.06 -2.79
N ILE A 133 -0.03 -10.76 -3.57
CA ILE A 133 0.09 -11.22 -4.96
C ILE A 133 0.27 -12.75 -5.10
N PHE A 134 0.79 -13.41 -4.05
CA PHE A 134 1.09 -14.85 -4.05
C PHE A 134 0.15 -15.70 -3.19
N ASP A 135 -0.89 -15.09 -2.61
CA ASP A 135 -1.89 -15.73 -1.75
C ASP A 135 -1.27 -16.45 -0.53
N LEU A 136 -0.28 -15.81 0.11
CA LEU A 136 0.38 -16.29 1.32
C LEU A 136 -0.47 -16.06 2.58
N ASP A 137 -1.41 -15.12 2.53
CA ASP A 137 -2.26 -14.75 3.65
C ASP A 137 -3.18 -15.89 4.16
N HIS A 138 -3.38 -15.91 5.48
CA HIS A 138 -4.44 -16.68 6.11
C HIS A 138 -5.83 -16.33 5.56
N PRO A 139 -6.78 -17.29 5.56
CA PRO A 139 -8.15 -17.03 5.15
C PRO A 139 -8.78 -15.98 6.08
N GLN A 140 -9.56 -15.06 5.53
CA GLN A 140 -10.02 -13.87 6.24
C GLN A 140 -11.43 -14.04 6.77
N LYS A 141 -11.63 -13.66 8.04
CA LYS A 141 -12.96 -13.64 8.68
C LYS A 141 -13.82 -12.52 8.10
N ARG A 142 -15.13 -12.58 8.37
CA ARG A 142 -16.10 -11.57 7.98
C ARG A 142 -15.65 -10.15 8.39
N GLY A 143 -15.67 -9.23 7.43
CA GLY A 143 -15.18 -7.86 7.58
C GLY A 143 -15.53 -6.99 6.36
N SER A 144 -14.82 -5.89 6.15
CA SER A 144 -14.98 -5.11 4.91
C SER A 144 -14.19 -5.77 3.79
N SER A 145 -14.84 -6.02 2.64
CA SER A 145 -14.21 -6.58 1.43
C SER A 145 -13.44 -7.89 1.64
N TYR A 146 -13.73 -8.62 2.73
CA TYR A 146 -13.04 -9.85 3.13
C TYR A 146 -13.25 -11.03 2.17
N ASN A 147 -14.42 -11.07 1.52
CA ASN A 147 -14.83 -12.16 0.66
C ASN A 147 -14.62 -11.85 -0.83
N LYS A 148 -13.83 -10.83 -1.19
CA LYS A 148 -13.45 -10.65 -2.60
C LYS A 148 -12.40 -11.68 -3.00
N LEU A 149 -12.57 -12.28 -4.18
CA LEU A 149 -11.65 -13.26 -4.75
C LEU A 149 -10.31 -12.65 -5.16
N TYR A 150 -10.32 -11.38 -5.55
CA TYR A 150 -9.15 -10.65 -6.03
C TYR A 150 -9.02 -9.30 -5.31
N GLY A 151 -7.80 -8.77 -5.31
CA GLY A 151 -7.45 -7.50 -4.69
C GLY A 151 -6.36 -7.66 -3.64
N LEU A 152 -5.79 -6.54 -3.22
CA LEU A 152 -4.69 -6.50 -2.25
C LEU A 152 -5.10 -5.64 -1.06
N ASP A 153 -4.61 -5.96 0.13
CA ASP A 153 -4.69 -4.99 1.23
C ASP A 153 -3.55 -3.97 1.12
N CYS A 154 -3.40 -3.13 2.14
CA CYS A 154 -2.37 -2.09 2.13
C CYS A 154 -0.96 -2.68 2.18
N SER A 155 -0.72 -3.68 3.04
CA SER A 155 0.54 -4.44 3.09
C SER A 155 0.80 -5.19 1.78
N GLY A 156 -0.14 -6.04 1.33
CA GLY A 156 0.05 -6.81 0.10
C GLY A 156 0.33 -5.93 -1.13
N PHE A 157 -0.25 -4.73 -1.19
CA PHE A 157 0.09 -3.75 -2.22
C PHE A 157 1.52 -3.21 -2.11
N VAL A 158 1.93 -2.72 -0.95
CA VAL A 158 3.26 -2.11 -0.82
C VAL A 158 4.39 -3.14 -0.87
N ASN A 159 4.10 -4.39 -0.55
CA ASN A 159 5.03 -5.51 -0.66
C ASN A 159 5.13 -6.05 -2.09
N MET A 160 4.06 -5.94 -2.91
CA MET A 160 4.02 -6.48 -4.28
C MET A 160 5.23 -6.06 -5.16
N PRO A 161 5.69 -4.80 -5.20
CA PRO A 161 6.88 -4.44 -5.99
C PRO A 161 8.14 -5.19 -5.58
N TYR A 162 8.33 -5.39 -4.27
CA TYR A 162 9.45 -6.13 -3.72
C TYR A 162 9.32 -7.64 -3.96
N GLU A 163 8.12 -8.18 -3.82
CA GLU A 163 7.81 -9.57 -4.18
C GLU A 163 8.16 -9.86 -5.64
N LEU A 164 7.73 -9.00 -6.55
CA LEU A 164 8.02 -9.12 -7.97
C LEU A 164 9.52 -8.96 -8.25
N ALA A 165 10.18 -7.99 -7.62
CA ALA A 165 11.60 -7.77 -7.82
C ALA A 165 12.45 -8.98 -7.38
N VAL A 166 12.11 -9.61 -6.25
CA VAL A 166 12.76 -10.85 -5.82
C VAL A 166 12.37 -12.04 -6.70
N HIS A 167 11.10 -12.15 -7.09
CA HIS A 167 10.62 -13.22 -7.96
C HIS A 167 11.39 -13.29 -9.29
N TYR A 168 11.67 -12.13 -9.90
CA TYR A 168 12.40 -12.03 -11.17
C TYR A 168 13.92 -11.90 -11.03
N GLY A 169 14.46 -11.97 -9.81
CA GLY A 169 15.90 -11.82 -9.55
C GLY A 169 16.44 -10.43 -9.88
N ILE A 170 15.61 -9.39 -9.77
CA ILE A 170 16.01 -7.98 -9.84
C ILE A 170 16.65 -7.56 -8.51
N LEU A 171 16.10 -8.06 -7.39
CA LEU A 171 16.73 -7.98 -6.07
C LEU A 171 17.14 -9.36 -5.60
N ASP A 172 18.30 -9.45 -4.94
CA ASP A 172 18.73 -10.66 -4.24
C ASP A 172 17.90 -10.84 -2.97
N SER A 173 17.27 -12.01 -2.80
CA SER A 173 16.47 -12.33 -1.62
C SER A 173 17.25 -12.29 -0.31
N LEU A 174 18.58 -12.48 -0.35
CA LEU A 174 19.45 -12.48 0.84
C LEU A 174 19.90 -11.06 1.24
N ALA A 175 19.69 -10.07 0.37
CA ALA A 175 20.08 -8.70 0.62
C ALA A 175 19.05 -7.94 1.48
N GLU A 176 19.51 -6.98 2.29
CA GLU A 176 18.65 -6.13 3.13
C GLU A 176 17.61 -5.37 2.31
N SER A 177 17.94 -5.01 1.05
CA SER A 177 17.02 -4.36 0.11
C SER A 177 15.72 -5.14 -0.11
N SER A 178 15.74 -6.45 0.12
CA SER A 178 14.64 -7.37 -0.12
C SER A 178 13.78 -7.64 1.11
N VAL A 179 14.07 -7.02 2.27
CA VAL A 179 13.34 -7.28 3.53
C VAL A 179 11.84 -6.97 3.44
N PHE A 180 11.42 -6.15 2.48
CA PHE A 180 10.01 -5.90 2.18
C PHE A 180 9.37 -6.93 1.22
N SER A 181 10.02 -8.05 0.93
CA SER A 181 9.44 -9.24 0.29
C SER A 181 9.36 -10.40 1.29
N SER A 182 8.43 -11.33 1.12
CA SER A 182 8.27 -12.49 1.99
C SER A 182 9.54 -13.32 2.11
N LYS A 183 10.25 -13.53 1.00
CA LYS A 183 11.55 -14.22 1.00
C LYS A 183 12.60 -13.43 1.78
N GLY A 184 12.75 -12.13 1.55
CA GLY A 184 13.73 -11.33 2.29
C GLY A 184 13.37 -11.16 3.78
N PHE A 185 12.08 -11.07 4.12
CA PHE A 185 11.61 -11.07 5.50
C PHE A 185 11.94 -12.39 6.20
N LYS A 186 11.70 -13.52 5.54
CA LYS A 186 12.12 -14.84 6.05
C LYS A 186 13.61 -14.88 6.40
N GLU A 187 14.47 -14.48 5.48
CA GLU A 187 15.91 -14.48 5.69
C GLU A 187 16.33 -13.53 6.82
N PHE A 188 15.70 -12.35 6.89
CA PHE A 188 15.91 -11.41 7.99
C PHE A 188 15.48 -11.99 9.35
N SER A 189 14.31 -12.63 9.42
CA SER A 189 13.78 -13.29 10.61
C SER A 189 14.69 -14.41 11.10
N LEU A 190 15.15 -15.28 10.19
CA LEU A 190 16.09 -16.35 10.52
C LEU A 190 17.42 -15.80 11.06
N LYS A 191 17.90 -14.68 10.52
CA LYS A 191 19.15 -14.03 10.95
C LYS A 191 19.04 -13.31 12.29
N THR A 192 17.90 -12.68 12.57
CA THR A 192 17.73 -11.77 13.71
C THR A 192 16.96 -12.35 14.88
N GLY A 193 16.29 -13.49 14.69
CA GLY A 193 15.34 -14.05 15.65
C GLY A 193 14.02 -13.29 15.70
N LEU A 194 13.75 -12.40 14.73
CA LEU A 194 12.48 -11.70 14.61
C LEU A 194 11.37 -12.71 14.24
N GLU A 195 10.45 -12.95 15.17
CA GLU A 195 9.29 -13.83 14.93
C GLU A 195 8.37 -13.26 13.82
N ASP A 196 7.93 -14.16 12.92
CA ASP A 196 6.81 -13.92 12.01
C ASP A 196 5.50 -14.02 12.80
N GLY A 197 4.93 -12.87 13.14
CA GLY A 197 3.69 -12.77 13.94
C GLY A 197 2.57 -12.03 13.21
N GLY A 198 2.72 -11.78 11.90
CA GLY A 198 1.77 -11.02 11.10
C GLY A 198 0.46 -11.75 10.81
N GLY A 199 0.35 -13.03 11.19
CA GLY A 199 -0.82 -13.85 10.97
C GLY A 199 -1.93 -13.62 11.97
N ARG A 200 -3.13 -14.10 11.60
CA ARG A 200 -4.31 -14.10 12.48
C ARG A 200 -4.01 -14.76 13.83
N ASN A 201 -4.45 -14.12 14.92
CA ASN A 201 -4.16 -14.54 16.29
C ASN A 201 -2.66 -14.52 16.64
N LYS A 202 -1.85 -13.69 15.97
CA LYS A 202 -0.38 -13.60 16.15
C LYS A 202 0.35 -14.90 15.83
N THR A 203 -0.20 -15.71 14.93
CA THR A 203 0.49 -16.88 14.39
C THR A 203 1.40 -16.46 13.23
N SER A 204 2.31 -17.35 12.83
CA SER A 204 3.05 -17.25 11.58
C SER A 204 2.08 -17.10 10.40
N ASN A 205 2.39 -16.21 9.46
CA ASN A 205 1.68 -16.08 8.19
C ASN A 205 2.58 -16.50 7.03
N HIS A 206 3.50 -17.44 7.28
CA HIS A 206 4.49 -17.92 6.34
C HIS A 206 5.35 -16.79 5.74
N TYR A 207 5.75 -15.84 6.58
CA TYR A 207 6.54 -14.66 6.24
C TYR A 207 5.83 -13.71 5.26
N ARG A 208 4.50 -13.78 5.15
CA ARG A 208 3.72 -12.68 4.57
C ARG A 208 3.82 -11.48 5.50
N ILE A 209 4.38 -10.39 4.99
CA ILE A 209 4.61 -9.16 5.73
C ILE A 209 3.29 -8.43 5.98
N ASP A 210 2.89 -8.26 7.24
CA ASP A 210 1.76 -7.41 7.62
C ASP A 210 2.19 -5.99 7.98
N THR A 211 1.22 -5.07 8.07
CA THR A 211 1.45 -3.71 8.54
C THR A 211 2.14 -3.69 9.90
N TYR A 212 1.87 -4.65 10.79
CA TYR A 212 2.58 -4.77 12.06
C TYR A 212 4.09 -5.01 11.88
N ASP A 213 4.46 -5.90 10.95
CA ASP A 213 5.86 -6.27 10.71
C ASP A 213 6.65 -5.14 10.04
N ILE A 214 6.02 -4.39 9.12
CA ILE A 214 6.67 -3.29 8.39
C ILE A 214 7.36 -2.28 9.33
N PHE A 215 6.84 -2.02 10.53
CA PHE A 215 7.48 -1.12 11.50
C PHE A 215 8.77 -1.65 12.12
N ARG A 216 8.99 -2.96 12.04
CA ARG A 216 10.15 -3.67 12.55
C ARG A 216 11.15 -4.00 11.45
N LEU A 217 10.80 -3.73 10.18
CA LEU A 217 11.60 -3.99 9.00
C LEU A 217 12.12 -2.68 8.37
N GLY A 218 13.29 -2.77 7.76
CA GLY A 218 13.97 -1.63 7.15
C GLY A 218 14.41 -0.56 8.16
N ARG A 219 15.25 0.36 7.69
CA ARG A 219 15.70 1.50 8.52
C ARG A 219 14.63 2.59 8.55
N LEU A 220 14.53 3.27 9.69
CA LEU A 220 13.72 4.49 9.80
C LEU A 220 14.45 5.62 9.06
N VAL A 221 13.78 6.23 8.08
CA VAL A 221 14.29 7.38 7.33
C VAL A 221 13.93 8.67 8.06
N THR A 222 12.64 8.88 8.29
CA THR A 222 12.14 10.03 9.03
C THR A 222 10.75 9.73 9.60
N THR A 223 10.28 10.58 10.50
CA THR A 223 8.96 10.51 11.12
C THR A 223 8.26 11.84 10.92
N ILE A 224 7.01 11.81 10.46
CA ILE A 224 6.15 12.99 10.40
C ILE A 224 5.25 12.93 11.62
N GLU A 225 5.36 13.95 12.48
CA GLU A 225 4.62 14.02 13.73
C GLU A 225 3.12 14.24 13.52
N ALA A 226 2.33 13.87 14.53
CA ALA A 226 0.89 14.03 14.45
C ALA A 226 0.48 15.49 14.27
N GLY A 227 -0.36 15.76 13.27
CA GLY A 227 -0.89 17.11 13.01
C GLY A 227 0.10 18.07 12.36
N THR A 228 1.26 17.61 11.90
CA THR A 228 2.25 18.45 11.21
C THR A 228 2.29 18.19 9.70
N PHE A 229 2.82 19.18 8.98
CA PHE A 229 3.19 19.00 7.57
C PHE A 229 4.64 18.50 7.47
N PRO A 230 4.97 17.66 6.47
CA PRO A 230 6.35 17.28 6.21
C PRO A 230 7.21 18.51 5.88
N SER A 231 8.39 18.62 6.51
CA SER A 231 9.36 19.66 6.18
C SER A 231 10.03 19.40 4.81
N ASP A 232 10.63 20.42 4.22
CA ASP A 232 11.35 20.26 2.95
C ASP A 232 12.56 19.35 3.10
N GLU A 233 13.25 19.38 4.24
CA GLU A 233 14.33 18.46 4.57
C GLU A 233 13.82 17.02 4.61
N GLN A 234 12.68 16.78 5.27
CA GLN A 234 12.07 15.45 5.30
C GLN A 234 11.70 14.96 3.91
N MET A 235 11.12 15.83 3.07
CA MET A 235 10.77 15.49 1.69
C MET A 235 12.01 15.18 0.82
N LYS A 236 13.12 15.90 1.03
CA LYS A 236 14.41 15.62 0.34
C LYS A 236 15.01 14.28 0.73
N MET A 237 14.72 13.78 1.93
CA MET A 237 15.18 12.47 2.37
C MET A 237 14.43 11.33 1.69
N LEU A 238 13.23 11.54 1.15
CA LEU A 238 12.37 10.49 0.60
C LEU A 238 12.82 10.01 -0.79
N GLN A 239 12.55 8.74 -1.08
CA GLN A 239 12.77 8.15 -2.40
C GLN A 239 11.71 7.09 -2.75
N PRO A 240 11.59 6.71 -4.02
CA PRO A 240 10.75 5.59 -4.44
C PRO A 240 11.04 4.29 -3.71
N GLY A 241 9.99 3.57 -3.38
CA GLY A 241 10.08 2.32 -2.61
C GLY A 241 10.04 2.53 -1.10
N ASP A 242 10.17 3.77 -0.61
CA ASP A 242 9.95 4.05 0.82
C ASP A 242 8.51 3.69 1.21
N LEU A 243 8.40 2.90 2.28
CA LEU A 243 7.13 2.52 2.87
C LEU A 243 6.71 3.57 3.90
N VAL A 244 5.49 4.04 3.78
CA VAL A 244 4.93 5.11 4.58
C VAL A 244 3.75 4.56 5.33
N GLY A 245 3.80 4.51 6.66
CA GLY A 245 2.67 3.95 7.38
C GLY A 245 2.68 4.15 8.88
N ARG A 246 1.63 3.58 9.49
CA ARG A 246 1.51 3.25 10.91
C ARG A 246 0.78 1.91 11.04
N SER A 247 0.77 1.30 12.22
CA SER A 247 0.05 0.02 12.40
C SER A 247 -1.39 0.14 11.89
N GLY A 248 -1.79 -0.79 11.01
CA GLY A 248 -3.10 -0.84 10.37
C GLY A 248 -3.21 -0.19 8.97
N HIS A 249 -2.26 0.65 8.54
CA HIS A 249 -2.24 1.18 7.16
C HIS A 249 -0.84 1.55 6.68
N VAL A 250 -0.55 1.23 5.42
CA VAL A 250 0.71 1.55 4.76
C VAL A 250 0.46 1.92 3.29
N GLY A 251 1.27 2.84 2.78
CA GLY A 251 1.40 3.15 1.36
C GLY A 251 2.87 3.28 0.97
N MET A 252 3.13 3.71 -0.25
CA MET A 252 4.48 3.76 -0.80
C MET A 252 4.73 5.07 -1.54
N ILE A 253 5.96 5.58 -1.43
CA ILE A 253 6.44 6.68 -2.25
C ILE A 253 6.88 6.16 -3.63
N VAL A 254 6.50 6.90 -4.67
CA VAL A 254 6.96 6.73 -6.05
C VAL A 254 7.39 8.08 -6.62
N LYS A 255 8.10 8.06 -7.75
CA LYS A 255 8.53 9.25 -8.49
C LYS A 255 7.93 9.19 -9.90
N ILE A 256 7.21 10.23 -10.27
CA ILE A 256 6.55 10.41 -11.58
C ILE A 256 6.91 11.81 -12.08
N ASN A 257 7.43 11.93 -13.32
CA ASN A 257 7.84 13.22 -13.91
C ASN A 257 8.74 14.06 -12.98
N ASN A 258 9.69 13.39 -12.32
CA ASN A 258 10.59 13.95 -11.31
C ASN A 258 10.01 14.41 -9.97
N GLU A 259 8.69 14.32 -9.79
CA GLU A 259 8.01 14.67 -8.54
C GLU A 259 7.67 13.42 -7.71
N LEU A 260 7.58 13.57 -6.39
CA LEU A 260 7.23 12.48 -5.48
C LEU A 260 5.71 12.36 -5.30
N TYR A 261 5.21 11.14 -5.42
CA TYR A 261 3.81 10.80 -5.20
C TYR A 261 3.67 9.69 -4.16
N TYR A 262 2.53 9.64 -3.50
CA TYR A 262 2.10 8.60 -2.60
C TYR A 262 1.06 7.71 -3.28
N LEU A 263 1.23 6.39 -3.13
CA LEU A 263 0.27 5.36 -3.57
C LEU A 263 -0.33 4.62 -2.37
N GLU A 264 -1.63 4.31 -2.43
CA GLU A 264 -2.31 3.40 -1.51
C GLU A 264 -3.28 2.47 -2.26
N SER A 265 -3.56 1.27 -1.73
CA SER A 265 -4.53 0.33 -2.32
C SER A 265 -6.00 0.69 -2.11
N GLY A 266 -6.24 1.80 -1.39
CA GLY A 266 -7.58 2.31 -1.09
C GLY A 266 -8.08 2.05 0.32
N GLY A 267 -7.17 2.00 1.30
CA GLY A 267 -7.49 1.91 2.73
C GLY A 267 -8.06 3.19 3.37
N ARG A 268 -8.44 4.19 2.55
CA ARG A 268 -9.10 5.45 2.94
C ARG A 268 -8.23 6.36 3.83
N VAL A 269 -6.93 6.44 3.58
CA VAL A 269 -6.11 7.49 4.20
C VAL A 269 -6.39 8.84 3.56
N LEU A 270 -6.43 8.87 2.23
CA LEU A 270 -6.70 10.10 1.50
C LEU A 270 -8.22 10.33 1.34
N PRO A 271 -8.66 11.60 1.24
CA PRO A 271 -9.99 11.90 0.73
C PRO A 271 -10.17 11.25 -0.64
N ASN A 272 -11.43 11.00 -1.05
CA ASN A 272 -11.70 10.29 -2.29
C ASN A 272 -11.14 11.05 -3.51
N ASN A 273 -9.95 10.63 -3.94
CA ASN A 273 -9.18 11.20 -5.03
C ASN A 273 -9.20 10.27 -6.27
N GLY A 274 -10.15 9.33 -6.29
CA GLY A 274 -10.18 8.24 -7.26
C GLY A 274 -9.02 7.27 -7.11
N TYR A 275 -8.35 7.27 -5.95
CA TYR A 275 -7.16 6.48 -5.60
C TYR A 275 -6.01 6.65 -6.59
N LYS A 276 -5.92 7.82 -7.24
CA LYS A 276 -4.80 8.13 -8.13
C LYS A 276 -3.54 8.40 -7.31
N PRO A 277 -2.34 8.33 -7.92
CA PRO A 277 -1.14 8.86 -7.32
C PRO A 277 -1.37 10.30 -6.84
N ALA A 278 -1.09 10.53 -5.56
CA ALA A 278 -1.31 11.79 -4.87
C ALA A 278 0.02 12.48 -4.60
N ASP A 279 0.10 13.80 -4.68
CA ASP A 279 1.29 14.55 -4.27
C ASP A 279 1.75 14.10 -2.88
N ALA A 280 3.01 13.71 -2.76
CA ALA A 280 3.50 13.05 -1.55
C ALA A 280 3.42 13.99 -0.35
N LYS A 281 3.77 15.27 -0.48
CA LYS A 281 3.81 16.18 0.68
C LYS A 281 2.43 16.36 1.31
N ASN A 282 1.42 16.62 0.48
CA ASN A 282 0.04 16.78 0.94
C ASN A 282 -0.55 15.45 1.44
N ALA A 283 -0.30 14.34 0.74
CA ALA A 283 -0.78 13.03 1.16
C ALA A 283 -0.24 12.62 2.53
N LEU A 284 1.05 12.87 2.77
CA LEU A 284 1.72 12.58 4.02
C LEU A 284 1.21 13.44 5.18
N ALA A 285 0.96 14.73 4.94
CA ALA A 285 0.34 15.63 5.93
C ALA A 285 -1.05 15.11 6.36
N ILE A 286 -1.89 14.71 5.39
CA ILE A 286 -3.22 14.13 5.67
C ILE A 286 -3.10 12.83 6.45
N PHE A 287 -2.15 11.97 6.07
CA PHE A 287 -1.94 10.71 6.78
C PHE A 287 -1.50 10.97 8.23
N ALA A 288 -0.61 11.94 8.44
CA ALA A 288 -0.11 12.35 9.75
C ALA A 288 -1.12 13.17 10.58
N ALA A 289 -2.25 13.61 10.03
CA ALA A 289 -3.19 14.53 10.68
C ALA A 289 -3.65 14.13 12.10
N ARG A 290 -3.68 12.82 12.41
CA ARG A 290 -4.15 12.31 13.72
C ARG A 290 -3.12 11.53 14.52
N ARG A 291 -2.11 10.95 13.87
CA ARG A 291 -1.08 10.11 14.50
C ARG A 291 0.19 10.20 13.67
N PRO A 292 1.37 10.03 14.28
CA PRO A 292 2.61 10.06 13.53
C PRO A 292 2.62 9.00 12.42
N VAL A 293 3.39 9.29 11.38
CA VAL A 293 3.63 8.41 10.24
C VAL A 293 5.13 8.16 10.16
N TYR A 294 5.49 6.88 10.04
CA TYR A 294 6.88 6.44 9.96
C TYR A 294 7.21 6.09 8.53
N ILE A 295 8.36 6.55 8.07
CA ILE A 295 8.88 6.25 6.74
C ILE A 295 10.04 5.26 6.87
N ARG A 296 9.88 4.10 6.26
CA ARG A 296 10.81 2.96 6.34
C ARG A 296 11.40 2.65 4.97
N ARG A 297 12.68 2.30 4.94
CA ARG A 297 13.42 2.02 3.71
C ARG A 297 14.25 0.74 3.85
N SER A 298 14.17 -0.12 2.84
CA SER A 298 15.07 -1.26 2.66
C SER A 298 16.16 -0.96 1.63
N LEU A 299 15.84 -0.20 0.59
CA LEU A 299 16.74 0.11 -0.52
C LEU A 299 17.93 0.99 -0.08
N PRO A 300 19.07 0.98 -0.78
CA PRO A 300 20.18 1.91 -0.53
C PRO A 300 19.74 3.37 -0.66
N ASP A 301 20.44 4.28 0.02
CA ASP A 301 20.23 5.72 -0.20
C ASP A 301 20.66 6.11 -1.62
N ARG A 302 19.97 7.08 -2.21
CA ARG A 302 20.42 7.70 -3.46
C ARG A 302 21.74 8.43 -3.21
N ASN A 303 22.78 8.02 -3.93
CA ASN A 303 24.02 8.80 -4.06
C ASN A 303 23.76 10.08 -4.86
#